data_AF-E8U5X8-F1
#
_entry.id   AF-E8U5X8-F1
#
_cell.length_a   1.000
_cell.length_b   1.000
_cell.length_c   1.000
_cell.angle_alpha   90.00
_cell.angle_beta   90.00
_cell.angle_gamma   90.00
#
_symmetry.space_group_name_H-M   'P 1'
#
loop_
_entity.id
_entity.type
_entity.pdbx_description
1 polymer ?
#
loop_
_entity_poly.entity_id
_entity_poly.type
_entity_poly.pdbx_seq_one_letter_code
_entity_poly.pdbx_strand_id
1 'polypeptide(L)'
;MNVQDKAKAEVERARLLAGVHDVLSVLRGVPNELIPFDWVRHLNPEGESHAGVRAIPVNAIVGSVDRYREFDRYYLPKEQHLDERWVNVRAAQLQGRELPPIQVYQVGGVYFVKDGNHRVSVARRNGQAFIDAHIIELHVTVPPEPGDTLKDLIIKGEHARFLRLTGLNQLVPDHDPICFTTPGRYDILLDHIRTRQYYLGRKLDRDVTWEEAVESWHRRLYARITAQIDAHDVMRLFPGRTPADLYLWVMDHRYFLTQQYGFDVGSEVATVDFARKHAPAPFQRLQQRARLWRHHLRRPRNA
;
A
#
# COMPACT_ATOMS: atom_id res chain seq x y z
N MET A 1 -30.68 -35.86 -7.80
CA MET A 1 -29.95 -34.76 -8.47
C MET A 1 -28.49 -35.17 -8.57
N ASN A 2 -27.94 -35.25 -9.78
CA ASN A 2 -26.54 -35.66 -10.00
C ASN A 2 -25.59 -34.64 -9.35
N VAL A 3 -24.45 -35.09 -8.82
CA VAL A 3 -23.40 -34.21 -8.25
C VAL A 3 -22.94 -33.18 -9.27
N GLN A 4 -22.84 -33.58 -10.53
CA GLN A 4 -22.49 -32.70 -11.65
C GLN A 4 -23.54 -31.60 -11.88
N ASP A 5 -24.83 -31.94 -11.87
CA ASP A 5 -25.92 -30.96 -12.06
C ASP A 5 -25.97 -29.96 -10.92
N LYS A 6 -25.74 -30.44 -9.68
CA LYS A 6 -25.64 -29.56 -8.51
C LYS A 6 -24.47 -28.57 -8.64
N ALA A 7 -23.30 -29.06 -9.04
CA ALA A 7 -22.12 -28.22 -9.23
C ALA A 7 -22.32 -27.17 -10.35
N LYS A 8 -22.95 -27.54 -11.47
CA LYS A 8 -23.31 -26.60 -12.56
C LYS A 8 -24.23 -25.48 -12.07
N ALA A 9 -25.32 -25.82 -11.37
CA ALA A 9 -26.25 -24.84 -10.84
C ALA A 9 -25.58 -23.88 -9.83
N GLU A 10 -24.59 -24.34 -9.07
CA GLU A 10 -23.83 -23.49 -8.13
C GLU A 10 -22.91 -22.50 -8.85
N VAL A 11 -22.28 -22.90 -9.96
CA VAL A 11 -21.46 -22.00 -10.80
C VAL A 11 -22.31 -20.90 -11.43
N GLU A 12 -23.45 -21.25 -12.01
CA GLU A 12 -24.33 -20.28 -12.64
C GLU A 12 -24.77 -19.20 -11.64
N ARG A 13 -25.12 -19.61 -10.42
CA ARG A 13 -25.43 -18.69 -9.31
C ARG A 13 -24.23 -17.82 -8.93
N ALA A 14 -23.03 -18.39 -8.89
CA ALA A 14 -21.81 -17.63 -8.59
C ALA A 14 -21.52 -16.56 -9.66
N ARG A 15 -21.70 -16.88 -10.95
CA ARG A 15 -21.55 -15.90 -12.04
C ARG A 15 -22.61 -14.81 -11.99
N LEU A 16 -23.87 -15.16 -11.76
CA LEU A 16 -24.94 -14.16 -11.64
C LEU A 16 -24.64 -13.15 -10.54
N LEU A 17 -24.12 -13.60 -9.40
CA LEU A 17 -23.66 -12.72 -8.31
C LEU A 17 -22.46 -11.87 -8.74
N ALA A 18 -21.48 -12.43 -9.44
CA ALA A 18 -20.34 -11.68 -9.97
C ALA A 18 -20.79 -10.56 -10.92
N GLY A 19 -21.78 -10.82 -11.78
CA GLY A 19 -22.37 -9.82 -12.67
C GLY A 19 -23.05 -8.67 -11.91
N VAL A 20 -23.77 -8.98 -10.82
CA VAL A 20 -24.35 -7.94 -9.94
C VAL A 20 -23.25 -7.11 -9.28
N HIS A 21 -22.17 -7.74 -8.80
CA HIS A 21 -21.03 -7.02 -8.24
C HIS A 21 -20.38 -6.09 -9.24
N ASP A 22 -20.29 -6.51 -10.50
CA ASP A 22 -19.69 -5.71 -11.57
C ASP A 22 -20.51 -4.44 -11.85
N VAL A 23 -21.83 -4.56 -11.99
CA VAL A 23 -22.72 -3.39 -12.14
C VAL A 23 -22.62 -2.46 -10.93
N LEU A 24 -22.65 -3.01 -9.71
CA LEU A 24 -22.50 -2.22 -8.49
C LEU A 24 -21.15 -1.53 -8.38
N SER A 25 -20.09 -2.15 -8.89
CA SER A 25 -18.73 -1.59 -8.89
C SER A 25 -18.59 -0.40 -9.83
N VAL A 26 -19.21 -0.47 -11.02
CA VAL A 26 -19.26 0.64 -11.99
C VAL A 26 -20.02 1.82 -11.37
N LEU A 27 -21.16 1.57 -10.73
CA LEU A 27 -21.92 2.61 -10.02
C LEU A 27 -21.15 3.24 -8.85
N ARG A 28 -20.35 2.44 -8.12
CA ARG A 28 -19.56 2.91 -6.97
C ARG A 28 -18.20 3.49 -7.35
N GLY A 29 -17.74 3.29 -8.57
CA GLY A 29 -16.41 3.68 -9.04
C GLY A 29 -15.27 2.96 -8.30
N VAL A 30 -15.46 1.70 -7.91
CA VAL A 30 -14.45 0.90 -7.19
C VAL A 30 -14.01 -0.27 -8.07
N PRO A 31 -12.70 -0.58 -8.17
CA PRO A 31 -12.25 -1.75 -8.93
C PRO A 31 -12.89 -3.05 -8.42
N ASN A 32 -13.32 -3.91 -9.34
CA ASN A 32 -13.94 -5.22 -9.08
C ASN A 32 -13.07 -6.38 -9.56
N GLU A 33 -11.76 -6.18 -9.60
CA GLU A 33 -10.78 -7.19 -9.98
C GLU A 33 -9.97 -7.61 -8.76
N LEU A 34 -9.35 -8.78 -8.83
CA LEU A 34 -8.36 -9.21 -7.85
C LEU A 34 -7.12 -8.32 -7.94
N ILE A 35 -6.38 -8.21 -6.83
CA ILE A 35 -5.11 -7.48 -6.84
C ILE A 35 -4.11 -8.26 -7.72
N PRO A 36 -3.54 -7.66 -8.78
CA PRO A 36 -2.51 -8.31 -9.58
C PRO A 36 -1.24 -8.48 -8.75
N PHE A 37 -0.64 -9.68 -8.77
CA PHE A 37 0.61 -9.93 -8.07
C PHE A 37 1.76 -9.02 -8.53
N ASP A 38 1.75 -8.55 -9.78
CA ASP A 38 2.78 -7.61 -10.27
C ASP A 38 2.87 -6.33 -9.44
N TRP A 39 1.81 -5.95 -8.72
CA TRP A 39 1.84 -4.82 -7.80
C TRP A 39 2.79 -5.05 -6.61
N VAL A 40 2.99 -6.31 -6.20
CA VAL A 40 3.93 -6.70 -5.15
C VAL A 40 5.37 -6.36 -5.54
N ARG A 41 5.70 -6.36 -6.84
CA ARG A 41 7.05 -5.96 -7.29
C ARG A 41 7.42 -4.55 -6.84
N HIS A 42 6.42 -3.68 -6.68
CA HIS A 42 6.67 -2.33 -6.18
C HIS A 42 7.13 -2.30 -4.73
N LEU A 43 6.80 -3.31 -3.91
CA LEU A 43 7.25 -3.39 -2.51
C LEU A 43 8.74 -3.72 -2.36
N ASN A 44 9.47 -3.99 -3.45
CA ASN A 44 10.89 -4.36 -3.46
C ASN A 44 11.22 -5.51 -2.49
N PRO A 45 10.65 -6.72 -2.69
CA PRO A 45 10.95 -7.86 -1.82
C PRO A 45 12.45 -8.19 -1.82
N GLU A 46 12.99 -8.45 -0.63
CA GLU A 46 14.42 -8.67 -0.39
C GLU A 46 14.84 -10.13 -0.64
N GLY A 47 13.87 -11.03 -0.65
CA GLY A 47 14.07 -12.45 -0.91
C GLY A 47 12.78 -13.24 -0.76
N GLU A 48 12.89 -14.54 -1.03
CA GLU A 48 11.78 -15.48 -0.90
C GLU A 48 12.19 -16.68 -0.03
N SER A 49 11.23 -17.25 0.70
CA SER A 49 11.41 -18.48 1.46
C SER A 49 10.22 -19.43 1.31
N HIS A 50 10.48 -20.73 1.46
CA HIS A 50 9.42 -21.75 1.40
C HIS A 50 8.91 -22.05 2.80
N ALA A 51 7.63 -21.77 3.03
CA ALA A 51 6.97 -21.91 4.33
C ALA A 51 6.30 -23.28 4.52
N GLY A 52 6.37 -24.17 3.53
CA GLY A 52 5.73 -25.49 3.54
C GLY A 52 4.23 -25.44 3.28
N VAL A 53 3.53 -26.52 3.62
CA VAL A 53 2.05 -26.60 3.55
C VAL A 53 1.45 -26.12 4.85
N ARG A 54 0.53 -25.16 4.80
CA ARG A 54 -0.24 -24.69 5.96
C ARG A 54 -1.67 -24.36 5.56
N ALA A 55 -2.60 -24.49 6.50
CA ALA A 55 -3.95 -23.98 6.36
C ALA A 55 -3.95 -22.45 6.51
N ILE A 56 -4.43 -21.73 5.49
CA ILE A 56 -4.47 -20.27 5.47
C ILE A 56 -5.90 -19.73 5.45
N PRO A 57 -6.17 -18.55 6.04
CA PRO A 57 -7.49 -17.93 5.97
C PRO A 57 -7.87 -17.57 4.53
N VAL A 58 -9.04 -18.03 4.08
CA VAL A 58 -9.52 -17.77 2.72
C VAL A 58 -9.79 -16.27 2.50
N ASN A 59 -10.17 -15.54 3.55
CA ASN A 59 -10.39 -14.09 3.51
C ASN A 59 -9.09 -13.28 3.32
N ALA A 60 -7.93 -13.85 3.68
CA ALA A 60 -6.61 -13.24 3.50
C ALA A 60 -6.06 -13.42 2.07
N ILE A 61 -6.74 -14.19 1.22
CA ILE A 61 -6.42 -14.30 -0.21
C ILE A 61 -7.04 -13.13 -0.95
N VAL A 62 -6.19 -12.22 -1.44
CA VAL A 62 -6.59 -10.91 -1.99
C VAL A 62 -6.32 -10.75 -3.48
N GLY A 63 -5.49 -11.62 -4.05
CA GLY A 63 -4.96 -11.42 -5.39
C GLY A 63 -4.54 -12.70 -6.09
N SER A 64 -4.23 -12.58 -7.37
CA SER A 64 -3.77 -13.69 -8.22
C SER A 64 -2.54 -13.27 -9.02
N VAL A 65 -1.68 -14.24 -9.34
CA VAL A 65 -0.50 -14.00 -10.17
C VAL A 65 -0.91 -13.71 -11.61
N ASP A 66 -1.64 -14.63 -12.24
CA ASP A 66 -1.96 -14.50 -13.67
C ASP A 66 -3.44 -14.27 -13.95
N ARG A 67 -4.34 -14.71 -13.05
CA ARG A 67 -5.78 -14.84 -13.34
C ARG A 67 -6.63 -13.77 -12.68
N TYR A 68 -6.05 -12.60 -12.43
CA TYR A 68 -6.68 -11.54 -11.64
C TYR A 68 -7.90 -10.87 -12.32
N ARG A 69 -7.99 -10.97 -13.66
CA ARG A 69 -9.13 -10.45 -14.46
C ARG A 69 -10.28 -11.44 -14.60
N GLU A 70 -10.00 -12.72 -14.46
CA GLU A 70 -10.99 -13.79 -14.66
C GLU A 70 -11.97 -13.94 -13.49
N PHE A 71 -11.63 -13.35 -12.34
CA PHE A 71 -12.42 -13.37 -11.12
C PHE A 71 -12.74 -11.95 -10.65
N ASP A 72 -13.87 -11.79 -9.97
CA ASP A 72 -14.19 -10.55 -9.26
C ASP A 72 -13.36 -10.42 -7.98
N ARG A 73 -13.46 -9.26 -7.32
CA ARG A 73 -12.75 -9.01 -6.04
C ARG A 73 -13.16 -9.95 -4.89
N TYR A 74 -14.26 -10.68 -5.06
CA TYR A 74 -14.77 -11.69 -4.12
C TYR A 74 -14.41 -13.11 -4.57
N TYR A 75 -13.52 -13.25 -5.56
CA TYR A 75 -13.07 -14.52 -6.14
C TYR A 75 -14.18 -15.30 -6.86
N LEU A 76 -15.25 -14.64 -7.32
CA LEU A 76 -16.30 -15.26 -8.14
C LEU A 76 -15.91 -15.24 -9.62
N PRO A 77 -16.15 -16.32 -10.38
CA PRO A 77 -15.78 -16.39 -11.80
C PRO A 77 -16.61 -15.41 -12.63
N LYS A 78 -15.96 -14.67 -13.53
CA LYS A 78 -16.62 -13.74 -14.47
C LYS A 78 -16.99 -14.41 -15.78
N GLU A 79 -16.15 -15.33 -16.26
CA GLU A 79 -16.27 -15.90 -17.61
C GLU A 79 -16.87 -17.31 -17.61
N GLN A 80 -17.51 -17.69 -18.73
CA GLN A 80 -18.14 -19.00 -18.91
C GLN A 80 -17.15 -20.15 -19.10
N HIS A 81 -15.99 -19.88 -19.68
CA HIS A 81 -14.99 -20.90 -19.95
C HIS A 81 -14.33 -21.47 -18.67
N LEU A 82 -14.58 -20.85 -17.51
CA LEU A 82 -14.08 -21.25 -16.19
C LEU A 82 -14.91 -22.37 -15.55
N ASP A 83 -16.07 -22.68 -16.13
CA ASP A 83 -17.10 -23.49 -15.49
C ASP A 83 -16.69 -24.93 -15.37
N GLU A 84 -16.11 -25.51 -16.40
CA GLU A 84 -15.77 -26.93 -16.39
C GLU A 84 -14.78 -27.26 -15.26
N ARG A 85 -13.74 -26.43 -15.10
CA ARG A 85 -12.77 -26.61 -14.01
C ARG A 85 -13.40 -26.34 -12.65
N TRP A 86 -14.24 -25.31 -12.52
CA TRP A 86 -14.93 -25.03 -11.26
C TRP A 86 -15.88 -26.17 -10.87
N VAL A 87 -16.72 -26.62 -11.81
CA VAL A 87 -17.67 -27.74 -11.66
C VAL A 87 -16.93 -29.00 -11.23
N ASN A 88 -15.80 -29.33 -11.87
CA ASN A 88 -15.02 -30.51 -11.52
C ASN A 88 -14.45 -30.44 -10.11
N VAL A 89 -13.90 -29.28 -9.71
CA VAL A 89 -13.41 -29.07 -8.34
C VAL A 89 -14.55 -29.21 -7.33
N ARG A 90 -15.70 -28.59 -7.60
CA ARG A 90 -16.86 -28.67 -6.71
C ARG A 90 -17.44 -30.08 -6.62
N ALA A 91 -17.52 -30.79 -7.75
CA ALA A 91 -17.99 -32.17 -7.78
C ALA A 91 -17.07 -33.09 -6.96
N ALA A 92 -15.74 -32.93 -7.08
CA ALA A 92 -14.77 -33.67 -6.28
C ALA A 92 -14.95 -33.39 -4.77
N GLN A 93 -15.16 -32.13 -4.37
CA GLN A 93 -15.44 -31.77 -2.98
C GLN A 93 -16.75 -32.37 -2.46
N LEU A 94 -17.83 -32.32 -3.26
CA LEU A 94 -19.12 -32.93 -2.90
C LEU A 94 -19.04 -34.45 -2.76
N GLN A 95 -18.10 -35.09 -3.45
CA GLN A 95 -17.79 -36.52 -3.34
C GLN A 95 -16.87 -36.85 -2.15
N GLY A 96 -16.48 -35.85 -1.33
CA GLY A 96 -15.59 -36.05 -0.20
C GLY A 96 -14.14 -36.34 -0.57
N ARG A 97 -13.73 -36.04 -1.82
CA ARG A 97 -12.32 -36.19 -2.23
C ARG A 97 -11.49 -35.06 -1.65
N GLU A 98 -10.35 -35.41 -1.06
CA GLU A 98 -9.34 -34.43 -0.68
C GLU A 98 -8.82 -33.70 -1.92
N LEU A 99 -8.84 -32.38 -1.86
CA LEU A 99 -8.29 -31.54 -2.91
C LEU A 99 -6.82 -31.28 -2.59
N PRO A 100 -5.93 -31.25 -3.60
CA PRO A 100 -4.56 -30.87 -3.36
C PRO A 100 -4.47 -29.46 -2.77
N PRO A 101 -3.39 -29.12 -2.05
CA PRO A 101 -3.15 -27.77 -1.57
C PRO A 101 -2.97 -26.79 -2.74
N ILE A 102 -3.40 -25.54 -2.55
CA ILE A 102 -3.14 -24.44 -3.50
C ILE A 102 -1.68 -23.98 -3.41
N GLN A 103 -1.21 -23.15 -4.34
CA GLN A 103 0.10 -22.50 -4.21
C GLN A 103 -0.10 -20.99 -4.13
N VAL A 104 0.54 -20.36 -3.15
CA VAL A 104 0.40 -18.92 -2.89
C VAL A 104 1.73 -18.25 -2.64
N TYR A 105 1.83 -16.99 -3.05
CA TYR A 105 2.80 -16.05 -2.48
C TYR A 105 2.20 -15.37 -1.25
N GLN A 106 2.96 -15.28 -0.16
CA GLN A 106 2.59 -14.52 1.04
C GLN A 106 3.41 -13.23 1.09
N VAL A 107 2.74 -12.10 1.33
CA VAL A 107 3.36 -10.78 1.47
C VAL A 107 2.69 -10.05 2.63
N GLY A 108 3.40 -9.79 3.73
CA GLY A 108 2.85 -9.05 4.87
C GLY A 108 1.54 -9.62 5.44
N GLY A 109 1.33 -10.94 5.36
CA GLY A 109 0.13 -11.61 5.88
C GLY A 109 -1.07 -11.66 4.92
N VAL A 110 -0.94 -11.14 3.69
CA VAL A 110 -1.92 -11.38 2.62
C VAL A 110 -1.37 -12.36 1.59
N TYR A 111 -2.27 -13.03 0.87
CA TYR A 111 -1.93 -14.12 -0.05
C TYR A 111 -2.35 -13.82 -1.49
N PHE A 112 -1.47 -14.20 -2.42
CA PHE A 112 -1.66 -14.13 -3.85
C PHE A 112 -1.59 -15.51 -4.47
N VAL A 113 -2.63 -15.93 -5.17
CA VAL A 113 -2.72 -17.29 -5.73
C VAL A 113 -1.82 -17.42 -6.96
N LYS A 114 -0.80 -18.27 -6.84
CA LYS A 114 0.03 -18.74 -7.96
C LYS A 114 -0.67 -19.87 -8.71
N ASP A 115 -1.22 -20.84 -7.99
CA ASP A 115 -2.03 -21.93 -8.56
C ASP A 115 -3.21 -22.28 -7.65
N GLY A 116 -4.34 -22.69 -8.24
CA GLY A 116 -5.54 -23.11 -7.51
C GLY A 116 -6.67 -22.09 -7.41
N ASN A 117 -6.72 -21.09 -8.29
CA ASN A 117 -7.75 -20.03 -8.28
C ASN A 117 -9.20 -20.57 -8.20
N HIS A 118 -9.53 -21.63 -8.94
CA HIS A 118 -10.87 -22.26 -8.87
C HIS A 118 -11.17 -22.88 -7.50
N ARG A 119 -10.17 -23.49 -6.84
CA ARG A 119 -10.31 -24.05 -5.49
C ARG A 119 -10.60 -22.94 -4.47
N VAL A 120 -9.92 -21.80 -4.59
CA VAL A 120 -10.21 -20.61 -3.76
C VAL A 120 -11.60 -20.06 -4.00
N SER A 121 -12.03 -19.98 -5.28
CA SER A 121 -13.39 -19.55 -5.63
C SER A 121 -14.47 -20.44 -5.00
N VAL A 122 -14.31 -21.77 -5.12
CA VAL A 122 -15.20 -22.75 -4.49
C VAL A 122 -15.18 -22.61 -2.96
N ALA A 123 -14.00 -22.52 -2.35
CA ALA A 123 -13.86 -22.37 -0.90
C ALA A 123 -14.56 -21.10 -0.38
N ARG A 124 -14.36 -19.95 -1.04
CA ARG A 124 -15.07 -18.71 -0.70
C ARG A 124 -16.57 -18.84 -0.86
N ARG A 125 -17.03 -19.42 -1.96
CA ARG A 125 -18.47 -19.57 -2.22
C ARG A 125 -19.16 -20.41 -1.14
N ASN A 126 -18.47 -21.39 -0.60
CA ASN A 126 -18.96 -22.29 0.44
C ASN A 126 -18.82 -21.73 1.86
N GLY A 127 -18.24 -20.53 2.03
CA GLY A 127 -17.98 -19.98 3.36
C GLY A 127 -16.90 -20.75 4.13
N GLN A 128 -16.00 -21.44 3.43
CA GLN A 128 -14.89 -22.15 4.06
C GLN A 128 -13.91 -21.13 4.65
N ALA A 129 -13.56 -21.30 5.94
CA ALA A 129 -12.70 -20.37 6.65
C ALA A 129 -11.22 -20.51 6.27
N PHE A 130 -10.75 -21.74 6.11
CA PHE A 130 -9.34 -22.07 5.85
C PHE A 130 -9.16 -22.99 4.65
N ILE A 131 -8.07 -22.84 3.91
CA ILE A 131 -7.69 -23.71 2.79
C ILE A 131 -6.21 -24.07 2.88
N ASP A 132 -5.86 -25.31 2.55
CA ASP A 132 -4.46 -25.75 2.57
C ASP A 132 -3.67 -25.17 1.40
N ALA A 133 -2.50 -24.62 1.69
CA ALA A 133 -1.66 -23.95 0.71
C ALA A 133 -0.17 -24.26 0.92
N HIS A 134 0.56 -24.47 -0.17
CA HIS A 134 2.01 -24.30 -0.23
C HIS A 134 2.33 -22.81 -0.29
N ILE A 135 3.10 -22.33 0.69
CA ILE A 135 3.38 -20.90 0.85
C ILE A 135 4.81 -20.58 0.40
N ILE A 136 4.94 -19.60 -0.49
CA ILE A 136 6.19 -18.92 -0.83
C ILE A 136 6.14 -17.53 -0.20
N GLU A 137 6.89 -17.30 0.86
CA GLU A 137 6.88 -16.06 1.61
C GLU A 137 7.87 -15.06 0.99
N LEU A 138 7.39 -13.86 0.66
CA LEU A 138 8.21 -12.76 0.17
C LEU A 138 8.51 -11.80 1.32
N HIS A 139 9.78 -11.61 1.61
CA HIS A 139 10.22 -10.72 2.67
C HIS A 139 10.21 -9.28 2.17
N VAL A 140 9.39 -8.42 2.78
CA VAL A 140 9.28 -7.00 2.45
C VAL A 140 9.54 -6.17 3.71
N THR A 141 10.30 -5.08 3.56
CA THR A 141 10.63 -4.18 4.69
C THR A 141 9.39 -3.47 5.22
N VAL A 142 8.47 -3.06 4.33
CA VAL A 142 7.22 -2.37 4.67
C VAL A 142 6.05 -3.21 4.14
N PRO A 143 5.29 -3.88 5.02
CA PRO A 143 4.24 -4.80 4.59
C PRO A 143 3.02 -4.08 3.99
N PRO A 144 2.34 -4.70 3.01
CA PRO A 144 1.04 -4.23 2.55
C PRO A 144 -0.01 -4.38 3.66
N GLU A 145 -1.02 -3.53 3.62
CA GLU A 145 -2.19 -3.56 4.51
C GLU A 145 -3.46 -3.90 3.71
N PRO A 146 -4.47 -4.52 4.34
CA PRO A 146 -5.76 -4.73 3.70
C PRO A 146 -6.37 -3.41 3.19
N GLY A 147 -6.66 -3.37 1.89
CA GLY A 147 -7.24 -2.19 1.23
C GLY A 147 -6.23 -1.17 0.73
N ASP A 148 -4.93 -1.48 0.75
CA ASP A 148 -3.93 -0.73 0.01
C ASP A 148 -4.25 -0.71 -1.49
N THR A 149 -4.07 0.46 -2.09
CA THR A 149 -4.12 0.65 -3.53
C THR A 149 -2.74 0.45 -4.16
N LEU A 150 -2.66 0.32 -5.49
CA LEU A 150 -1.38 0.31 -6.22
C LEU A 150 -0.48 1.49 -5.82
N LYS A 151 -1.08 2.67 -5.67
CA LYS A 151 -0.37 3.87 -5.23
C LYS A 151 0.27 3.69 -3.86
N ASP A 152 -0.44 3.08 -2.91
CA ASP A 152 0.05 2.85 -1.56
C ASP A 152 1.20 1.84 -1.56
N LEU A 153 1.10 0.78 -2.39
CA LEU A 153 2.18 -0.20 -2.56
C LEU A 153 3.45 0.41 -3.15
N ILE A 154 3.31 1.32 -4.13
CA ILE A 154 4.44 2.07 -4.69
C ILE A 154 5.11 2.93 -3.60
N ILE A 155 4.33 3.68 -2.83
CA ILE A 155 4.85 4.54 -1.75
C ILE A 155 5.57 3.70 -0.68
N LYS A 156 5.01 2.55 -0.29
CA LYS A 156 5.63 1.62 0.67
C LYS A 156 6.95 1.04 0.15
N GLY A 157 6.99 0.71 -1.14
CA GLY A 157 8.20 0.29 -1.84
C GLY A 157 9.32 1.33 -1.88
N GLU A 158 8.95 2.58 -2.18
CA GLU A 158 9.87 3.71 -2.14
C GLU A 158 10.38 3.95 -0.72
N HIS A 159 9.50 3.82 0.29
CA HIS A 159 9.87 3.94 1.70
C HIS A 159 10.88 2.85 2.11
N ALA A 160 10.61 1.59 1.78
CA ALA A 160 11.52 0.47 2.03
C ALA A 160 12.89 0.72 1.41
N ARG A 161 12.92 1.17 0.15
CA ARG A 161 14.16 1.56 -0.54
C ARG A 161 14.88 2.71 0.16
N PHE A 162 14.15 3.74 0.59
CA PHE A 162 14.72 4.87 1.32
C PHE A 162 15.37 4.45 2.63
N LEU A 163 14.67 3.64 3.45
CA LEU A 163 15.20 3.14 4.71
C LEU A 163 16.47 2.31 4.52
N ARG A 164 16.48 1.45 3.48
CA ARG A 164 17.65 0.64 3.13
C ARG A 164 18.83 1.49 2.68
N LEU A 165 18.61 2.48 1.81
CA LEU A 165 19.68 3.34 1.32
C LEU A 165 20.24 4.28 2.39
N THR A 166 19.41 4.70 3.34
CA THR A 166 19.82 5.67 4.37
C THR A 166 20.27 5.02 5.67
N GLY A 167 19.86 3.79 5.95
CA GLY A 167 20.07 3.16 7.26
C GLY A 167 19.37 3.91 8.39
N LEU A 168 18.35 4.73 8.10
CA LEU A 168 17.80 5.69 9.05
C LEU A 168 17.31 5.04 10.36
N ASN A 169 16.68 3.87 10.27
CA ASN A 169 16.22 3.11 11.45
C ASN A 169 17.36 2.72 12.41
N GLN A 170 18.59 2.58 11.91
CA GLN A 170 19.76 2.24 12.74
C GLN A 170 20.44 3.51 13.27
N LEU A 171 20.52 4.55 12.44
CA LEU A 171 21.18 5.82 12.78
C LEU A 171 20.36 6.67 13.74
N VAL A 172 19.03 6.62 13.64
CA VAL A 172 18.10 7.38 14.48
C VAL A 172 16.91 6.50 14.88
N PRO A 173 17.08 5.54 15.82
CA PRO A 173 16.05 4.55 16.13
C PRO A 173 14.68 5.11 16.52
N ASP A 174 14.65 6.26 17.20
CA ASP A 174 13.43 6.90 17.71
C ASP A 174 12.85 7.97 16.77
N HIS A 175 13.14 7.89 15.46
CA HIS A 175 12.60 8.85 14.52
C HIS A 175 11.09 8.64 14.27
N ASP A 176 10.34 9.73 14.10
CA ASP A 176 8.95 9.64 13.68
C ASP A 176 8.84 9.00 12.28
N PRO A 177 7.80 8.18 12.02
CA PRO A 177 7.57 7.62 10.71
C PRO A 177 7.45 8.70 9.63
N ILE A 178 8.29 8.60 8.59
CA ILE A 178 8.26 9.49 7.43
C ILE A 178 7.32 8.86 6.41
N CYS A 179 6.08 9.35 6.32
CA CYS A 179 5.07 8.79 5.41
C CYS A 179 4.64 9.84 4.40
N PHE A 180 4.68 9.52 3.10
CA PHE A 180 4.16 10.39 2.04
C PHE A 180 2.79 9.97 1.54
N THR A 181 2.03 10.93 1.00
CA THR A 181 0.74 10.64 0.36
C THR A 181 0.84 10.58 -1.16
N THR A 182 2.03 10.77 -1.73
CA THR A 182 2.27 10.81 -3.18
C THR A 182 3.55 10.04 -3.52
N PRO A 183 3.57 9.25 -4.62
CA PRO A 183 4.79 8.60 -5.10
C PRO A 183 5.89 9.60 -5.50
N GLY A 184 7.13 9.11 -5.58
CA GLY A 184 8.35 9.80 -6.01
C GLY A 184 8.97 10.73 -4.96
N ARG A 185 8.40 10.80 -3.75
CA ARG A 185 8.82 11.81 -2.75
C ARG A 185 10.04 11.40 -1.94
N TYR A 186 10.29 10.10 -1.79
CA TYR A 186 11.50 9.63 -1.11
C TYR A 186 12.78 9.89 -1.90
N ASP A 187 12.72 9.90 -3.24
CA ASP A 187 13.89 10.27 -4.06
C ASP A 187 14.30 11.73 -3.84
N ILE A 188 13.33 12.63 -3.66
CA ILE A 188 13.59 14.03 -3.28
C ILE A 188 14.30 14.10 -1.92
N LEU A 189 13.92 13.24 -0.95
CA LEU A 189 14.63 13.18 0.33
C LEU A 189 16.07 12.72 0.17
N LEU A 190 16.33 11.72 -0.67
CA LEU A 190 17.69 11.26 -0.97
C LEU A 190 18.52 12.41 -1.56
N ASP A 191 17.94 13.19 -2.46
CA ASP A 191 18.62 14.37 -3.03
C ASP A 191 18.87 15.44 -1.98
N HIS A 192 17.93 15.72 -1.07
CA HIS A 192 18.16 16.64 0.05
C HIS A 192 19.32 16.18 0.94
N ILE A 193 19.45 14.87 1.20
CA ILE A 193 20.56 14.30 1.98
C ILE A 193 21.88 14.47 1.23
N ARG A 194 21.93 14.18 -0.08
CA ARG A 194 23.12 14.39 -0.92
C ARG A 194 23.56 15.86 -0.94
N THR A 195 22.63 16.78 -1.16
CA THR A 195 22.90 18.22 -1.13
C THR A 195 23.44 18.63 0.24
N ARG A 196 22.86 18.08 1.31
CA ARG A 196 23.33 18.33 2.68
C ARG A 196 24.75 17.80 2.91
N GLN A 197 25.06 16.61 2.44
CA GLN A 197 26.40 16.01 2.52
C GLN A 197 27.44 16.94 1.88
N TYR A 198 27.16 17.39 0.66
CA TYR A 198 28.04 18.30 -0.08
C TYR A 198 28.32 19.60 0.68
N TYR A 199 27.27 20.30 1.13
CA TYR A 199 27.45 21.57 1.84
C TYR A 199 28.07 21.40 3.23
N LEU A 200 27.80 20.28 3.92
CA LEU A 200 28.41 20.00 5.21
C LEU A 200 29.91 19.74 5.05
N GLY A 201 30.31 18.98 4.04
CA GLY A 201 31.71 18.73 3.74
C GLY A 201 32.47 20.02 3.43
N ARG A 202 31.89 20.88 2.60
CA ARG A 202 32.48 22.21 2.32
C ARG A 202 32.61 23.10 3.56
N LYS A 203 31.66 23.04 4.49
CA LYS A 203 31.68 23.84 5.72
C LYS A 203 32.72 23.33 6.72
N LEU A 204 32.91 22.02 6.80
CA LEU A 204 33.85 21.38 7.72
C LEU A 204 35.25 21.21 7.13
N ASP A 205 35.43 21.55 5.86
CA ASP A 205 36.67 21.34 5.09
C ASP A 205 37.18 19.89 5.17
N ARG A 206 36.24 18.93 5.11
CA ARG A 206 36.53 17.49 5.10
C ARG A 206 35.44 16.72 4.37
N ASP A 207 35.76 15.48 4.00
CA ASP A 207 34.75 14.54 3.54
C ASP A 207 33.80 14.17 4.68
N VAL A 208 32.51 14.15 4.37
CA VAL A 208 31.41 13.80 5.28
C VAL A 208 30.81 12.49 4.80
N THR A 209 30.65 11.53 5.70
CA THR A 209 30.10 10.22 5.33
C THR A 209 28.61 10.33 5.00
N TRP A 210 28.08 9.32 4.31
CA TRP A 210 26.65 9.29 3.99
C TRP A 210 25.81 9.24 5.28
N GLU A 211 26.23 8.45 6.26
CA GLU A 211 25.57 8.29 7.56
C GLU A 211 25.55 9.61 8.35
N GLU A 212 26.67 10.33 8.37
CA GLU A 212 26.76 11.66 8.99
C GLU A 212 25.80 12.65 8.31
N ALA A 213 25.67 12.58 6.99
CA ALA A 213 24.75 13.42 6.23
C ALA A 213 23.28 13.07 6.50
N VAL A 214 22.93 11.78 6.57
CA VAL A 214 21.59 11.29 6.92
C VAL A 214 21.19 11.77 8.31
N GLU A 215 22.05 11.57 9.32
CA GLU A 215 21.77 12.01 10.69
C GLU A 215 21.62 13.53 10.77
N SER A 216 22.52 14.27 10.12
CA SER A 216 22.49 15.74 10.07
C SER A 216 21.23 16.26 9.37
N TRP A 217 20.82 15.65 8.25
CA TRP A 217 19.58 15.97 7.55
C TRP A 217 18.37 15.71 8.45
N HIS A 218 18.29 14.54 9.06
CA HIS A 218 17.14 14.17 9.88
C HIS A 218 17.01 15.10 11.09
N ARG A 219 18.04 15.18 11.94
CA ARG A 219 17.98 15.90 13.23
C ARG A 219 17.94 17.40 13.09
N ARG A 220 18.66 17.97 12.11
CA ARG A 220 18.82 19.44 12.00
C ARG A 220 17.94 20.07 10.92
N LEU A 221 17.28 19.30 10.08
CA LEU A 221 16.40 19.84 9.03
C LEU A 221 15.00 19.25 9.12
N TYR A 222 14.86 17.94 8.92
CA TYR A 222 13.55 17.28 8.91
C TYR A 222 12.81 17.47 10.23
N ALA A 223 13.39 17.00 11.34
CA ALA A 223 12.80 17.07 12.67
C ALA A 223 12.50 18.52 13.12
N ARG A 224 13.34 19.47 12.73
CA ARG A 224 13.12 20.89 13.06
C ARG A 224 11.90 21.45 12.34
N ILE A 225 11.76 21.18 11.04
CA ILE A 225 10.65 21.70 10.25
C ILE A 225 9.35 21.00 10.65
N THR A 226 9.36 19.69 10.87
CA THR A 226 8.16 18.97 11.34
C THR A 226 7.74 19.43 12.75
N ALA A 227 8.69 19.76 13.62
CA ALA A 227 8.38 20.37 14.92
C ALA A 227 7.72 21.76 14.78
N GLN A 228 8.11 22.58 13.80
CA GLN A 228 7.42 23.85 13.53
C GLN A 228 6.02 23.64 12.96
N ILE A 229 5.86 22.65 12.08
CA ILE A 229 4.55 22.27 11.52
C ILE A 229 3.58 21.88 12.65
N ASP A 230 4.07 21.13 13.63
CA ASP A 230 3.28 20.70 14.79
C ASP A 230 3.01 21.87 15.76
N ALA A 231 4.04 22.63 16.14
CA ALA A 231 3.92 23.77 17.07
C ALA A 231 2.95 24.85 16.59
N HIS A 232 2.80 25.03 15.27
CA HIS A 232 1.87 25.99 14.67
C HIS A 232 0.57 25.36 14.17
N ASP A 233 0.27 24.12 14.56
CA ASP A 233 -0.99 23.44 14.23
C ASP A 233 -1.28 23.37 12.71
N VAL A 234 -0.23 23.43 11.89
CA VAL A 234 -0.34 23.58 10.43
C VAL A 234 -1.06 22.39 9.81
N MET A 235 -0.89 21.19 10.39
CA MET A 235 -1.58 19.97 9.97
C MET A 235 -3.11 20.12 9.93
N ARG A 236 -3.70 20.96 10.80
CA ARG A 236 -5.16 21.18 10.82
C ARG A 236 -5.66 21.83 9.53
N LEU A 237 -4.79 22.57 8.83
CA LEU A 237 -5.09 23.31 7.61
C LEU A 237 -5.02 22.42 6.35
N PHE A 238 -4.34 21.27 6.42
CA PHE A 238 -4.11 20.37 5.28
C PHE A 238 -4.64 18.94 5.52
N PRO A 239 -5.96 18.73 5.54
CA PRO A 239 -6.54 17.40 5.75
C PRO A 239 -6.06 16.37 4.73
N GLY A 240 -5.69 15.17 5.21
CA GLY A 240 -5.24 14.07 4.35
C GLY A 240 -3.82 14.20 3.83
N ARG A 241 -3.04 15.14 4.37
CA ARG A 241 -1.58 15.24 4.18
C ARG A 241 -0.85 14.81 5.44
N THR A 242 0.44 14.64 5.30
CA THR A 242 1.36 14.20 6.36
C THR A 242 2.39 15.28 6.67
N PRO A 243 3.07 15.23 7.83
CA PRO A 243 4.19 16.11 8.13
C PRO A 243 5.29 16.03 7.06
N ALA A 244 5.54 14.84 6.49
CA ALA A 244 6.54 14.66 5.43
C ALA A 244 6.15 15.38 4.12
N ASP A 245 4.86 15.30 3.71
CA ASP A 245 4.37 16.06 2.55
C ASP A 245 4.60 17.56 2.75
N LEU A 246 4.22 18.08 3.93
CA LEU A 246 4.38 19.50 4.26
C LEU A 246 5.86 19.91 4.36
N TYR A 247 6.73 19.04 4.88
CA TYR A 247 8.17 19.29 4.94
C TYR A 247 8.74 19.61 3.55
N LEU A 248 8.41 18.82 2.52
CA LEU A 248 8.88 19.07 1.17
C LEU A 248 8.37 20.41 0.62
N TRP A 249 7.09 20.73 0.86
CA TRP A 249 6.50 21.99 0.40
C TRP A 249 7.08 23.22 1.12
N VAL A 250 7.31 23.12 2.43
CA VAL A 250 7.95 24.18 3.22
C VAL A 250 9.39 24.39 2.78
N MET A 251 10.13 23.31 2.48
CA MET A 251 11.50 23.41 1.98
C MET A 251 11.56 24.12 0.61
N ASP A 252 10.68 23.76 -0.31
CA ASP A 252 10.55 24.42 -1.62
C ASP A 252 10.18 25.90 -1.46
N HIS A 253 9.20 26.19 -0.61
CA HIS A 253 8.79 27.57 -0.30
C HIS A 253 9.91 28.40 0.34
N ARG A 254 10.67 27.82 1.26
CA ARG A 254 11.84 28.46 1.88
C ARG A 254 12.91 28.82 0.84
N TYR A 255 13.15 27.94 -0.13
CA TYR A 255 14.07 28.22 -1.22
C TYR A 255 13.61 29.45 -2.01
N PHE A 256 12.33 29.53 -2.40
CA PHE A 256 11.79 30.70 -3.09
C PHE A 256 11.88 31.99 -2.27
N LEU A 257 11.55 31.94 -0.98
CA LEU A 257 11.70 33.11 -0.09
C LEU A 257 13.16 33.54 0.02
N THR A 258 14.09 32.59 0.10
CA THR A 258 15.53 32.89 0.15
C THR A 258 16.01 33.59 -1.11
N GLN A 259 15.53 33.16 -2.29
CA GLN A 259 15.83 33.83 -3.56
C GLN A 259 15.23 35.24 -3.63
N GLN A 260 14.01 35.42 -3.12
CA GLN A 260 13.32 36.71 -3.14
C GLN A 260 13.97 37.75 -2.21
N TYR A 261 14.33 37.35 -0.99
CA TYR A 261 14.84 38.26 0.03
C TYR A 261 16.38 38.33 0.09
N GLY A 262 17.08 37.44 -0.60
CA GLY A 262 18.54 37.39 -0.65
C GLY A 262 19.21 36.80 0.60
N PHE A 263 18.44 36.31 1.57
CA PHE A 263 18.93 35.63 2.76
C PHE A 263 17.97 34.53 3.20
N ASP A 264 18.50 33.56 3.96
CA ASP A 264 17.71 32.44 4.48
C ASP A 264 16.75 32.91 5.58
N VAL A 265 15.45 32.89 5.28
CA VAL A 265 14.37 33.33 6.18
C VAL A 265 14.18 32.42 7.40
N GLY A 266 14.80 31.23 7.41
CA GLY A 266 14.67 30.26 8.48
C GLY A 266 13.42 29.37 8.36
N SER A 267 13.41 28.28 9.13
CA SER A 267 12.38 27.23 9.06
C SER A 267 11.01 27.67 9.58
N GLU A 268 10.97 28.47 10.65
CA GLU A 268 9.71 28.93 11.26
C GLU A 268 8.97 29.90 10.32
N VAL A 269 9.64 30.95 9.86
CA VAL A 269 9.07 31.95 8.94
C VAL A 269 8.56 31.28 7.66
N ALA A 270 9.34 30.36 7.08
CA ALA A 270 8.93 29.63 5.89
C ALA A 270 7.69 28.77 6.14
N THR A 271 7.59 28.11 7.31
CA THR A 271 6.44 27.26 7.68
C THR A 271 5.17 28.10 7.81
N VAL A 272 5.25 29.21 8.56
CA VAL A 272 4.10 30.08 8.81
C VAL A 272 3.65 30.79 7.53
N ASP A 273 4.58 31.33 6.73
CA ASP A 273 4.24 31.99 5.47
C ASP A 273 3.65 31.00 4.44
N PHE A 274 4.19 29.77 4.37
CA PHE A 274 3.64 28.72 3.53
C PHE A 274 2.20 28.39 3.92
N ALA A 275 1.96 28.14 5.22
CA ALA A 275 0.64 27.81 5.74
C ALA A 275 -0.38 28.92 5.43
N ARG A 276 0.01 30.19 5.59
CA ARG A 276 -0.84 31.34 5.29
C ARG A 276 -1.21 31.44 3.82
N LYS A 277 -0.26 31.19 2.91
CA LYS A 277 -0.45 31.39 1.45
C LYS A 277 -1.11 30.20 0.76
N HIS A 278 -0.84 28.98 1.22
CA HIS A 278 -1.19 27.75 0.48
C HIS A 278 -2.26 26.90 1.17
N ALA A 279 -2.76 27.29 2.35
CA ALA A 279 -3.83 26.54 3.01
C ALA A 279 -5.12 26.57 2.15
N PRO A 280 -5.74 25.41 1.86
CA PRO A 280 -6.99 25.33 1.11
C PRO A 280 -8.10 26.17 1.73
N ALA A 281 -9.12 26.56 0.96
CA ALA A 281 -10.24 27.32 1.51
C ALA A 281 -11.02 26.51 2.59
N PRO A 282 -11.64 27.15 3.60
CA PRO A 282 -12.31 26.44 4.70
C PRO A 282 -13.33 25.38 4.26
N PHE A 283 -14.12 25.67 3.21
CA PHE A 283 -15.10 24.72 2.67
C PHE A 283 -14.41 23.48 2.05
N GLN A 284 -13.27 23.66 1.38
CA GLN A 284 -12.50 22.57 0.78
C GLN A 284 -11.92 21.66 1.88
N ARG A 285 -11.49 22.24 3.01
CA ARG A 285 -11.03 21.47 4.17
C ARG A 285 -12.14 20.60 4.74
N LEU A 286 -13.35 21.16 4.89
CA LEU A 286 -14.52 20.43 5.38
C LEU A 286 -14.89 19.27 4.43
N GLN A 287 -14.91 19.53 3.12
CA GLN A 287 -15.15 18.52 2.09
C GLN A 287 -14.09 17.41 2.10
N GLN A 288 -12.80 17.75 2.22
CA GLN A 288 -11.71 16.78 2.32
C GLN A 288 -11.86 15.91 3.56
N ARG A 289 -12.16 16.50 4.73
CA ARG A 289 -12.44 15.76 5.97
C ARG A 289 -13.62 14.81 5.82
N ALA A 290 -14.73 15.29 5.24
CA ALA A 290 -15.91 14.45 4.99
C ALA A 290 -15.58 13.28 4.05
N ARG A 291 -14.76 13.52 3.01
CA ARG A 291 -14.31 12.47 2.08
C ARG A 291 -13.43 11.43 2.78
N LEU A 292 -12.49 11.86 3.61
CA LEU A 292 -11.62 10.97 4.39
C LEU A 292 -12.43 10.12 5.38
N TRP A 293 -13.40 10.73 6.05
CA TRP A 293 -14.29 10.03 6.99
C TRP A 293 -15.12 8.95 6.29
N ARG A 294 -15.67 9.26 5.11
CA ARG A 294 -16.37 8.26 4.27
C ARG A 294 -15.44 7.13 3.80
N HIS A 295 -14.17 7.44 3.52
CA HIS A 295 -13.19 6.41 3.12
C HIS A 295 -12.84 5.49 4.28
N HIS A 296 -12.67 6.03 5.49
CA HIS A 296 -12.46 5.23 6.71
C HIS A 296 -13.64 4.31 7.04
N LEU A 297 -14.88 4.77 6.85
CA LEU A 297 -16.07 3.94 7.03
C LEU A 297 -16.24 2.83 5.97
N ARG A 298 -15.58 2.97 4.82
CA ARG A 298 -15.59 1.97 3.73
C ARG A 298 -14.46 0.95 3.83
N ARG A 299 -13.47 1.15 4.70
CA ARG A 299 -12.52 0.09 5.05
C ARG A 299 -13.27 -0.92 5.93
N PRO A 300 -13.30 -2.22 5.60
CA PRO A 300 -13.97 -3.21 6.44
C PRO A 300 -13.38 -3.13 7.85
N ARG A 301 -14.24 -2.95 8.86
CA ARG A 301 -13.86 -3.19 10.25
C ARG A 301 -13.58 -4.69 10.36
N ASN A 302 -12.34 -5.05 10.67
CA ASN A 302 -12.02 -6.42 11.05
C ASN A 302 -12.81 -6.76 12.32
N ALA A 303 -13.67 -7.77 12.19
CA ALA A 303 -14.05 -8.69 13.24
C ALA A 303 -13.43 -10.04 12.89
#